data_AF-A0AA39KUJ4-F1
#
_entry.id   AF-A0AA39KUJ4-F1
#
_cell.length_a   1.000
_cell.length_b   1.000
_cell.length_c   1.000
_cell.angle_alpha   90.00
_cell.angle_beta   90.00
_cell.angle_gamma   90.00
#
_symmetry.space_group_name_H-M   'P 1'
#
loop_
_entity.id
_entity.type
_entity.pdbx_description
1 polymer ?
#
loop_
_entity_poly.entity_id
_entity_poly.type
_entity_poly.pdbx_seq_one_letter_code
_entity_poly.pdbx_strand_id
1 'polypeptide(L)'
;MRIFRLLHNYFRNHEKENISFLKSETRNILRHSLIREIRQRDPKIHVEGVTYGRLKYFIQGYVTGEQYLNESPVCDLKCSDYNHTKHHNHVGHYTPNSNLICHGIIYDCQTSNIETICEQPHSKTNDRRYAGLMDISEMTRRDCINKSDPKNRKNITSFSVVEAGILPWAMFNQESCELCACHCDYKNTLKSIRSFSLKEVNSNINENYVITGIRFRIVNQVVCLQIQQGKLINTIIDPKTVHWQPVDLPKLENNNNVVRLNYTKRSLNLDDVEVSRCSIVTGVKFQMIDDRLTLMVSGVEKFENGSINSSPIWYFAKSNVETREEININDLNVPTSSSKKNEILSQPNDYFIKFTTTSWITDEAQTVVPFIDLQEVATDPPSPVGGVGIYHKRQKSDGGFIAPKLLSIDYPSHL
;
A
#
# COMPACT_ATOMS: atom_id res chain seq x y z
N MET A 1 -53.56 18.54 -47.09
CA MET A 1 -53.08 19.35 -45.95
C MET A 1 -52.86 18.59 -44.63
N ARG A 2 -53.67 17.57 -44.26
CA ARG A 2 -53.52 16.85 -42.97
C ARG A 2 -52.24 15.99 -42.84
N ILE A 3 -51.82 15.32 -43.92
CA ILE A 3 -50.65 14.42 -43.92
C ILE A 3 -49.33 15.19 -43.75
N PHE A 4 -49.21 16.35 -44.39
CA PHE A 4 -48.03 17.22 -44.26
C PHE A 4 -47.83 17.74 -42.82
N ARG A 5 -48.92 18.03 -42.09
CA ARG A 5 -48.83 18.44 -40.67
C ARG A 5 -48.38 17.29 -39.76
N LEU A 6 -48.80 16.06 -40.05
CA LEU A 6 -48.41 14.87 -39.28
C LEU A 6 -46.92 14.54 -39.50
N LEU A 7 -46.45 14.56 -40.75
CA LEU A 7 -45.03 14.37 -41.07
C LEU A 7 -44.16 15.47 -40.46
N HIS A 8 -44.58 16.73 -40.55
CA HIS A 8 -43.83 17.84 -39.96
C HIS A 8 -43.71 17.73 -38.42
N ASN A 9 -44.80 17.33 -37.74
CA ASN A 9 -44.75 17.09 -36.30
C ASN A 9 -43.92 15.87 -35.91
N TYR A 10 -43.93 14.80 -36.72
CA TYR A 10 -43.11 13.61 -36.50
C TYR A 10 -41.61 13.94 -36.59
N PHE A 11 -41.16 14.60 -37.66
CA PHE A 11 -39.77 15.00 -37.80
C PHE A 11 -39.31 15.96 -36.70
N ARG A 12 -40.15 16.92 -36.32
CA ARG A 12 -39.81 17.91 -35.28
C ARG A 12 -39.71 17.30 -33.88
N ASN A 13 -40.50 16.27 -33.59
CA ASN A 13 -40.41 15.54 -32.32
C ASN A 13 -39.18 14.64 -32.29
N HIS A 14 -38.89 13.93 -33.39
CA HIS A 14 -37.72 13.06 -33.49
C HIS A 14 -36.40 13.85 -33.43
N GLU A 15 -36.37 15.05 -34.02
CA GLU A 15 -35.24 15.97 -33.95
C GLU A 15 -35.05 16.55 -32.53
N LYS A 16 -36.15 16.89 -31.83
CA LYS A 16 -36.11 17.32 -30.43
C LYS A 16 -35.63 16.22 -29.49
N GLU A 17 -36.06 14.97 -29.70
CA GLU A 17 -35.62 13.82 -28.91
C GLU A 17 -34.12 13.57 -29.12
N ASN A 18 -33.65 13.57 -30.37
CA ASN A 18 -32.22 13.44 -30.69
C ASN A 18 -31.38 14.59 -30.11
N ILE A 19 -31.85 15.84 -30.18
CA ILE A 19 -31.18 16.99 -29.57
C ILE A 19 -31.18 16.88 -28.04
N SER A 20 -32.25 16.37 -27.43
CA SER A 20 -32.31 16.18 -25.97
C SER A 20 -31.36 15.09 -25.50
N PHE A 21 -31.27 13.99 -26.26
CA PHE A 21 -30.34 12.90 -26.04
C PHE A 21 -28.89 13.39 -26.16
N LEU A 22 -28.55 14.06 -27.27
CA LEU A 22 -27.24 14.67 -27.48
C LEU A 22 -26.88 15.69 -26.40
N LYS A 23 -27.84 16.51 -25.93
CA LYS A 23 -27.64 17.46 -24.82
C LYS A 23 -27.43 16.76 -23.47
N SER A 24 -28.05 15.61 -23.26
CA SER A 24 -27.85 14.81 -22.04
C SER A 24 -26.50 14.11 -22.05
N GLU A 25 -26.10 13.58 -23.21
CA GLU A 25 -24.79 12.97 -23.45
C GLU A 25 -23.67 14.00 -23.29
N THR A 26 -23.80 15.17 -23.94
CA THR A 26 -22.83 16.28 -23.79
C THR A 26 -22.78 16.83 -22.36
N ARG A 27 -23.90 16.88 -21.62
CA ARG A 27 -23.86 17.25 -20.19
C ARG A 27 -23.15 16.21 -19.33
N ASN A 28 -23.32 14.92 -19.62
CA ASN A 28 -22.61 13.86 -18.91
C ASN A 28 -21.12 13.87 -19.24
N ILE A 29 -20.76 14.08 -20.51
CA ILE A 29 -19.38 14.26 -20.96
C ILE A 29 -18.76 15.52 -20.34
N LEU A 30 -19.47 16.66 -20.31
CA LEU A 30 -18.99 17.91 -19.70
C LEU A 30 -18.87 17.83 -18.17
N ARG A 31 -19.74 17.06 -17.50
CA ARG A 31 -19.62 16.81 -16.06
C ARG A 31 -18.40 15.95 -15.74
N HIS A 32 -18.05 15.00 -16.60
CA HIS A 32 -16.85 14.19 -16.45
C HIS A 32 -15.58 14.92 -16.93
N SER A 33 -15.67 15.83 -17.90
CA SER A 33 -14.54 16.65 -18.36
C SER A 33 -14.10 17.72 -17.35
N LEU A 34 -14.93 18.04 -16.35
CA LEU A 34 -14.57 18.95 -15.24
C LEU A 34 -13.87 18.22 -14.08
N ILE A 35 -13.98 16.90 -13.99
CA ILE A 35 -13.34 16.09 -12.95
C ILE A 35 -12.08 15.46 -13.55
N ARG A 36 -10.93 16.11 -13.32
CA ARG A 36 -9.63 15.61 -13.79
C ARG A 36 -9.23 14.29 -13.12
N GLU A 37 -9.70 14.04 -11.90
CA GLU A 37 -9.30 12.88 -11.09
C GLU A 37 -10.47 11.97 -10.76
N ILE A 38 -10.35 10.70 -11.13
CA ILE A 38 -11.31 9.64 -10.82
C ILE A 38 -10.70 8.76 -9.73
N ARG A 39 -11.36 8.70 -8.57
CA ARG A 39 -10.91 7.95 -7.40
C ARG A 39 -12.08 7.41 -6.60
N GLN A 40 -11.82 6.34 -5.85
CA GLN A 40 -12.84 5.76 -4.99
C GLN A 40 -12.96 6.48 -3.65
N ARG A 41 -14.19 6.62 -3.15
CA ARG A 41 -14.46 7.11 -1.80
C ARG A 41 -14.05 6.07 -0.75
N ASP A 42 -13.88 6.50 0.50
CA ASP A 42 -13.65 5.55 1.58
C ASP A 42 -14.85 4.62 1.76
N PRO A 43 -14.61 3.31 1.99
CA PRO A 43 -15.67 2.37 2.26
C PRO A 43 -16.30 2.69 3.62
N LYS A 44 -17.57 2.34 3.81
CA LYS A 44 -18.24 2.52 5.12
C LYS A 44 -17.60 1.64 6.21
N ILE A 45 -17.08 0.48 5.82
CA ILE A 45 -16.45 -0.50 6.70
C ILE A 45 -15.22 -1.03 5.98
N HIS A 46 -14.06 -1.00 6.65
CA HIS A 46 -12.83 -1.58 6.13
C HIS A 46 -12.78 -3.08 6.43
N VAL A 47 -12.60 -3.89 5.38
CA VAL A 47 -12.51 -5.35 5.47
C VAL A 47 -11.22 -5.81 4.77
N GLU A 48 -10.35 -6.47 5.52
CA GLU A 48 -9.07 -6.98 5.00
C GLU A 48 -9.31 -8.01 3.90
N GLY A 49 -8.56 -7.91 2.80
CA GLY A 49 -8.72 -8.74 1.61
C GLY A 49 -9.86 -8.34 0.68
N VAL A 50 -10.74 -7.42 1.10
CA VAL A 50 -11.87 -6.91 0.30
C VAL A 50 -11.67 -5.45 -0.06
N THR A 51 -11.58 -4.57 0.94
CA THR A 51 -11.41 -3.12 0.73
C THR A 51 -9.97 -2.68 0.93
N TYR A 52 -9.18 -3.41 1.72
CA TYR A 52 -7.77 -3.10 1.94
C TYR A 52 -6.91 -4.35 2.12
N GLY A 53 -5.62 -4.22 1.88
CA GLY A 53 -4.61 -5.21 2.19
C GLY A 53 -3.49 -4.60 3.03
N ARG A 54 -2.68 -5.44 3.66
CA ARG A 54 -1.54 -4.99 4.47
C ARG A 54 -0.31 -5.83 4.19
N LEU A 55 0.85 -5.20 4.36
CA LEU A 55 2.11 -5.92 4.37
C LEU A 55 2.22 -6.72 5.67
N LYS A 56 2.77 -7.94 5.59
CA LYS A 56 2.84 -8.90 6.70
C LYS A 56 4.21 -9.55 6.77
N TYR A 57 4.65 -9.87 7.98
CA TYR A 57 5.98 -10.45 8.26
C TYR A 57 7.09 -9.66 7.53
N PHE A 58 7.10 -8.35 7.78
CA PHE A 58 8.03 -7.42 7.15
C PHE A 58 8.89 -6.72 8.21
N ILE A 59 8.42 -5.60 8.76
CA ILE A 59 9.07 -4.88 9.86
C ILE A 59 8.12 -4.94 11.04
N GLN A 60 8.62 -5.31 12.21
CA GLN A 60 7.83 -5.36 13.44
C GLN A 60 8.67 -4.93 14.64
N GLY A 61 8.02 -4.35 15.64
CA GLY A 61 8.62 -4.08 16.94
C GLY A 61 9.19 -5.36 17.56
N TYR A 62 10.39 -5.25 18.11
CA TYR A 62 11.15 -6.29 18.76
C TYR A 62 11.81 -5.74 20.02
N VAL A 63 11.53 -6.35 21.15
CA VAL A 63 12.09 -6.00 22.47
C VAL A 63 13.13 -7.05 22.85
N THR A 64 14.32 -6.60 23.25
CA THR A 64 15.45 -7.46 23.59
C THR A 64 16.39 -6.78 24.59
N GLY A 65 17.13 -7.54 25.37
CA GLY A 65 18.26 -7.00 26.14
C GLY A 65 19.43 -6.66 25.22
N GLU A 66 20.20 -5.63 25.60
CA GLU A 66 21.39 -5.16 24.91
C GLU A 66 22.41 -6.28 24.67
N GLN A 67 22.60 -7.20 25.63
CA GLN A 67 23.57 -8.29 25.48
C GLN A 67 23.30 -9.17 24.25
N TYR A 68 22.06 -9.25 23.76
CA TYR A 68 21.70 -10.04 22.58
C TYR A 68 21.87 -9.28 21.26
N LEU A 69 22.24 -8.00 21.30
CA LEU A 69 22.54 -7.16 20.14
C LEU A 69 24.04 -7.19 19.78
N ASN A 70 24.88 -7.74 20.65
CA ASN A 70 26.33 -7.79 20.53
C ASN A 70 26.84 -9.23 20.35
N GLU A 71 27.96 -9.40 19.64
CA GLU A 71 28.63 -10.69 19.44
C GLU A 71 29.21 -11.27 20.73
N SER A 72 29.60 -10.41 21.67
CA SER A 72 29.99 -10.80 23.03
C SER A 72 28.86 -10.42 23.99
N PRO A 73 28.61 -11.18 25.07
CA PRO A 73 27.55 -10.91 26.04
C PRO A 73 27.90 -9.75 26.99
N VAL A 74 28.39 -8.65 26.44
CA VAL A 74 28.78 -7.43 27.17
C VAL A 74 27.79 -6.30 26.88
N CYS A 75 27.65 -5.38 27.83
CA CYS A 75 26.70 -4.28 27.79
C CYS A 75 27.43 -2.94 27.97
N ASP A 76 28.36 -2.70 27.06
CA ASP A 76 29.24 -1.52 27.07
C ASP A 76 28.72 -0.38 26.19
N LEU A 77 27.60 -0.60 25.48
CA LEU A 77 27.01 0.34 24.54
C LEU A 77 25.61 0.76 25.02
N LYS A 78 24.95 1.61 24.25
CA LYS A 78 23.55 1.95 24.44
C LYS A 78 22.70 1.33 23.35
N CYS A 79 21.42 1.15 23.60
CA CYS A 79 20.50 0.68 22.57
C CYS A 79 20.58 1.53 21.27
N SER A 80 20.76 2.85 21.40
CA SER A 80 20.87 3.77 20.26
C SER A 80 22.13 3.60 19.41
N ASP A 81 23.17 2.93 19.91
CA ASP A 81 24.42 2.73 19.17
C ASP A 81 24.27 1.61 18.13
N TYR A 82 23.25 0.75 18.27
CA TYR A 82 22.96 -0.35 17.35
C TYR A 82 22.10 0.12 16.18
N ASN A 83 22.74 0.76 15.18
CA ASN A 83 22.08 1.15 13.93
C ASN A 83 21.55 -0.06 13.15
N HIS A 84 22.33 -1.13 13.07
CA HIS A 84 21.88 -2.42 12.57
C HIS A 84 22.68 -3.57 13.19
N THR A 85 22.01 -4.68 13.49
CA THR A 85 22.64 -5.88 14.06
C THR A 85 21.76 -7.12 13.80
N LYS A 86 22.06 -8.25 14.42
CA LYS A 86 21.24 -9.46 14.45
C LYS A 86 21.12 -9.94 15.89
N HIS A 87 20.24 -10.89 16.13
CA HIS A 87 20.18 -11.53 17.46
C HIS A 87 21.38 -12.47 17.63
N HIS A 88 22.08 -12.35 18.76
CA HIS A 88 23.23 -13.18 19.13
C HIS A 88 22.89 -14.05 20.34
N ASN A 89 22.96 -15.37 20.18
CA ASN A 89 22.82 -16.31 21.30
C ASN A 89 24.17 -16.52 21.97
N HIS A 90 24.17 -16.54 23.31
CA HIS A 90 25.39 -16.69 24.11
C HIS A 90 25.33 -17.96 24.95
N VAL A 91 26.43 -18.71 24.95
CA VAL A 91 26.55 -19.95 25.74
C VAL A 91 26.52 -19.62 27.23
N GLY A 92 25.69 -20.32 28.00
CA GLY A 92 25.53 -20.08 29.45
C GLY A 92 24.54 -18.97 29.81
N HIS A 93 23.97 -18.28 28.82
CA HIS A 93 22.88 -17.32 29.02
C HIS A 93 21.53 -17.95 28.69
N TYR A 94 20.48 -17.50 29.37
CA TYR A 94 19.12 -17.93 29.04
C TYR A 94 18.79 -17.50 27.62
N THR A 95 18.18 -18.39 26.83
CA THR A 95 17.75 -18.08 25.47
C THR A 95 16.28 -17.66 25.50
N PRO A 96 15.92 -16.48 24.96
CA PRO A 96 14.52 -16.09 24.87
C PRO A 96 13.68 -17.15 24.15
N ASN A 97 12.37 -17.17 24.40
CA ASN A 97 11.46 -18.01 23.61
C ASN A 97 11.65 -17.71 22.11
N SER A 98 11.81 -18.75 21.29
CA SER A 98 12.05 -18.61 19.84
C SER A 98 11.05 -17.69 19.12
N ASN A 99 9.78 -17.66 19.55
CA ASN A 99 8.76 -16.77 19.00
C ASN A 99 9.03 -15.29 19.28
N LEU A 100 9.83 -14.98 20.30
CA LEU A 100 10.21 -13.63 20.69
C LEU A 100 11.49 -13.17 20.00
N ILE A 101 12.27 -14.08 19.41
CA ILE A 101 13.54 -13.75 18.74
C ILE A 101 13.32 -13.08 17.37
N CYS A 102 14.11 -12.06 17.07
CA CYS A 102 14.24 -11.56 15.70
C CYS A 102 15.17 -12.47 14.88
N HIS A 103 14.61 -13.18 13.91
CA HIS A 103 15.39 -14.06 13.03
C HIS A 103 16.05 -13.35 11.84
N GLY A 104 15.80 -12.05 11.68
CA GLY A 104 16.34 -11.24 10.59
C GLY A 104 17.32 -10.17 11.07
N ILE A 105 17.30 -9.01 10.44
CA ILE A 105 18.19 -7.88 10.80
C ILE A 105 17.40 -6.94 11.72
N ILE A 106 18.04 -6.49 12.78
CA ILE A 106 17.51 -5.57 13.78
C ILE A 106 18.01 -4.18 13.43
N TYR A 107 17.14 -3.18 13.49
CA TYR A 107 17.43 -1.79 13.15
C TYR A 107 16.85 -0.83 14.19
N ASP A 108 17.41 0.38 14.22
CA ASP A 108 16.89 1.57 14.91
C ASP A 108 16.41 1.25 16.34
N CYS A 109 17.34 0.75 17.15
CA CYS A 109 17.10 0.42 18.55
C CYS A 109 17.07 1.68 19.43
N GLN A 110 16.22 1.66 20.45
CA GLN A 110 16.13 2.70 21.47
C GLN A 110 15.89 2.08 22.85
N THR A 111 16.33 2.76 23.90
CA THR A 111 16.12 2.31 25.28
C THR A 111 14.62 2.25 25.59
N SER A 112 14.23 1.24 26.35
CA SER A 112 12.83 0.95 26.68
C SER A 112 12.68 0.62 28.15
N ASN A 113 11.54 0.98 28.73
CA ASN A 113 11.20 0.73 30.14
C ASN A 113 10.16 -0.39 30.28
N ILE A 114 10.02 -1.25 29.28
CA ILE A 114 9.06 -2.36 29.32
C ILE A 114 9.48 -3.36 30.41
N GLU A 115 8.57 -3.73 31.29
CA GLU A 115 8.80 -4.72 32.35
C GLU A 115 8.09 -6.05 32.07
N THR A 116 6.95 -6.01 31.37
CA THR A 116 6.10 -7.18 31.12
C THR A 116 5.74 -7.33 29.64
N ILE A 117 5.78 -8.58 29.17
CA ILE A 117 5.46 -8.97 27.80
C ILE A 117 4.24 -9.88 27.79
N CYS A 118 3.26 -9.51 26.98
CA CYS A 118 2.15 -10.37 26.60
C CYS A 118 2.51 -11.05 25.28
N GLU A 119 3.05 -12.27 25.34
CA GLU A 119 3.39 -13.04 24.16
C GLU A 119 2.11 -13.50 23.44
N GLN A 120 2.11 -13.28 22.13
CA GLN A 120 1.08 -13.81 21.26
C GLN A 120 1.61 -15.09 20.58
N PRO A 121 0.97 -16.26 20.76
CA PRO A 121 1.41 -17.47 20.09
C PRO A 121 1.28 -17.33 18.57
N HIS A 122 2.37 -17.64 17.86
CA HIS A 122 2.36 -17.67 16.40
C HIS A 122 1.31 -18.66 15.89
N SER A 123 0.46 -18.20 14.99
CA SER A 123 -0.50 -19.04 14.30
C SER A 123 -0.53 -18.70 12.82
N LYS A 124 -1.23 -19.50 11.99
CA LYS A 124 -1.38 -19.19 10.56
C LYS A 124 -2.10 -17.85 10.32
N THR A 125 -2.92 -17.41 11.26
CA THR A 125 -3.77 -16.21 11.15
C THR A 125 -3.23 -15.01 11.91
N ASN A 126 -2.20 -15.21 12.76
CA ASN A 126 -1.66 -14.16 13.61
C ASN A 126 -0.19 -13.93 13.28
N ASP A 127 0.10 -12.74 12.77
CA ASP A 127 1.43 -12.27 12.43
C ASP A 127 2.04 -11.37 13.52
N ARG A 128 1.36 -11.12 14.64
CA ARG A 128 1.89 -10.34 15.76
C ARG A 128 2.85 -11.17 16.61
N ARG A 129 3.90 -10.51 17.13
CA ARG A 129 4.79 -11.02 18.19
C ARG A 129 4.22 -10.74 19.57
N TYR A 130 3.68 -9.54 19.76
CA TYR A 130 3.15 -9.08 21.04
C TYR A 130 1.64 -8.85 20.96
N ALA A 131 0.96 -9.29 22.01
CA ALA A 131 -0.42 -8.91 22.30
C ALA A 131 -0.49 -7.62 23.14
N GLY A 132 0.63 -7.26 23.77
CA GLY A 132 0.83 -6.04 24.55
C GLY A 132 2.23 -5.99 25.17
N LEU A 133 2.74 -4.77 25.37
CA LEU A 133 4.01 -4.48 26.05
C LEU A 133 3.76 -3.42 27.12
N MET A 134 4.27 -3.60 28.34
CA MET A 134 3.93 -2.71 29.47
C MET A 134 5.13 -2.46 30.38
N ASP A 135 5.16 -1.26 30.96
CA ASP A 135 6.18 -0.73 31.88
C ASP A 135 5.88 -1.05 33.36
N ILE A 136 5.10 -2.10 33.63
CA ILE A 136 4.68 -2.52 34.98
C ILE A 136 4.96 -4.02 35.15
N SER A 137 5.61 -4.39 36.25
CA SER A 137 6.11 -5.74 36.56
C SER A 137 5.09 -6.73 37.13
N GLU A 138 3.99 -6.27 37.74
CA GLU A 138 3.07 -7.14 38.50
C GLU A 138 1.81 -7.55 37.74
N MET A 139 1.82 -7.48 36.42
CA MET A 139 0.58 -7.54 35.66
C MET A 139 0.15 -8.97 35.33
N THR A 140 -1.16 -9.24 35.43
CA THR A 140 -1.71 -10.59 35.28
C THR A 140 -2.00 -10.91 33.82
N ARG A 141 -2.10 -12.22 33.52
CA ARG A 141 -2.63 -12.73 32.23
C ARG A 141 -3.95 -12.07 31.82
N ARG A 142 -4.81 -11.68 32.77
CA ARG A 142 -6.10 -11.02 32.45
C ARG A 142 -5.90 -9.66 31.81
N ASP A 143 -4.90 -8.91 32.25
CA ASP A 143 -4.62 -7.58 31.72
C ASP A 143 -4.06 -7.66 30.30
N CYS A 144 -3.23 -8.68 30.02
CA CYS A 144 -2.83 -9.02 28.66
C CYS A 144 -4.06 -9.35 27.79
N ILE A 145 -5.00 -10.17 28.26
CA ILE A 145 -6.23 -10.49 27.52
C ILE A 145 -7.07 -9.23 27.25
N ASN A 146 -7.14 -8.31 28.21
CA ASN A 146 -7.92 -7.08 28.11
C ASN A 146 -7.34 -6.12 27.06
N LYS A 147 -6.00 -5.98 27.00
CA LYS A 147 -5.34 -5.15 25.97
C LYS A 147 -5.34 -5.76 24.57
N SER A 148 -5.46 -7.09 24.49
CA SER A 148 -5.38 -7.78 23.20
C SER A 148 -6.63 -7.60 22.36
N ASP A 149 -6.43 -7.54 21.03
CA ASP A 149 -7.52 -7.63 20.06
C ASP A 149 -8.42 -8.82 20.43
N PRO A 150 -9.75 -8.63 20.56
CA PRO A 150 -10.71 -9.69 20.85
C PRO A 150 -10.51 -10.97 20.02
N LYS A 151 -10.07 -10.84 18.77
CA LYS A 151 -9.79 -11.96 17.86
C LYS A 151 -8.57 -12.78 18.25
N ASN A 152 -7.64 -12.20 19.02
CA ASN A 152 -6.34 -12.75 19.34
C ASN A 152 -6.20 -13.20 20.81
N ARG A 153 -7.25 -13.11 21.63
CA ARG A 153 -7.24 -13.40 23.08
C ARG A 153 -6.90 -14.85 23.48
N LYS A 154 -6.88 -15.79 22.53
CA LYS A 154 -6.62 -17.21 22.84
C LYS A 154 -5.14 -17.45 23.13
N ASN A 155 -4.86 -18.19 24.20
CA ASN A 155 -3.53 -18.70 24.55
C ASN A 155 -2.45 -17.64 24.79
N ILE A 156 -2.84 -16.42 25.16
CA ILE A 156 -1.89 -15.36 25.52
C ILE A 156 -1.19 -15.69 26.83
N THR A 157 0.12 -15.57 26.84
CA THR A 157 0.97 -15.76 28.03
C THR A 157 1.60 -14.44 28.45
N SER A 158 1.69 -14.21 29.75
CA SER A 158 2.35 -13.05 30.34
C SER A 158 3.63 -13.50 31.01
N PHE A 159 4.72 -12.79 30.75
CA PHE A 159 6.02 -13.01 31.36
C PHE A 159 6.66 -11.67 31.71
N SER A 160 7.36 -11.58 32.83
CA SER A 160 8.32 -10.48 33.01
C SER A 160 9.44 -10.58 31.96
N VAL A 161 10.12 -9.49 31.66
CA VAL A 161 11.28 -9.50 30.74
C VAL A 161 12.39 -10.46 31.20
N VAL A 162 12.50 -10.72 32.51
CA VAL A 162 13.44 -11.70 33.07
C VAL A 162 12.97 -13.12 32.82
N GLU A 163 11.70 -13.43 33.11
CA GLU A 163 11.10 -14.75 32.84
C GLU A 163 11.09 -15.11 31.35
N ALA A 164 10.89 -14.10 30.49
CA ALA A 164 10.95 -14.25 29.04
C ALA A 164 12.38 -14.49 28.52
N GLY A 165 13.40 -14.35 29.38
CA GLY A 165 14.78 -14.54 28.99
C GLY A 165 15.42 -13.36 28.28
N ILE A 166 14.79 -12.19 28.35
CA ILE A 166 15.19 -11.00 27.59
C ILE A 166 16.23 -10.18 28.37
N LEU A 167 16.17 -10.21 29.70
CA LEU A 167 17.22 -9.72 30.58
C LEU A 167 17.73 -10.83 31.51
N PRO A 168 19.05 -10.91 31.79
CA PRO A 168 19.62 -11.91 32.68
C PRO A 168 19.28 -11.59 34.14
N TRP A 169 18.88 -12.61 34.92
CA TRP A 169 18.59 -12.49 36.35
C TRP A 169 19.79 -12.03 37.20
N ALA A 170 21.03 -12.27 36.72
CA ALA A 170 22.26 -11.96 37.44
C ALA A 170 22.63 -10.47 37.48
N MET A 171 21.89 -9.60 36.78
CA MET A 171 22.18 -8.16 36.67
C MET A 171 21.83 -7.30 37.89
N PHE A 172 21.28 -7.87 38.97
CA PHE A 172 21.14 -7.12 40.23
C PHE A 172 22.47 -6.81 40.91
N ASN A 173 23.59 -7.36 40.41
CA ASN A 173 24.92 -7.11 40.94
C ASN A 173 25.90 -6.71 39.80
N GLN A 174 25.90 -5.41 39.49
CA GLN A 174 27.05 -4.57 39.08
C GLN A 174 27.30 -4.15 37.61
N GLU A 175 26.66 -4.69 36.58
CA GLU A 175 26.62 -4.04 35.24
C GLU A 175 25.24 -4.23 34.61
N SER A 176 24.45 -3.16 34.46
CA SER A 176 23.05 -3.27 34.03
C SER A 176 22.90 -3.04 32.52
N CYS A 177 22.66 -4.11 31.76
CA CYS A 177 22.27 -4.02 30.35
C CYS A 177 20.97 -3.24 30.17
N GLU A 178 20.90 -2.42 29.12
CA GLU A 178 19.66 -1.75 28.75
C GLU A 178 18.66 -2.75 28.12
N LEU A 179 17.36 -2.48 28.33
CA LEU A 179 16.33 -3.09 27.53
C LEU A 179 16.11 -2.24 26.28
N CYS A 180 16.19 -2.86 25.12
CA CYS A 180 16.08 -2.20 23.83
C CYS A 180 14.75 -2.54 23.15
N ALA A 181 14.07 -1.51 22.64
CA ALA A 181 12.99 -1.61 21.67
C ALA A 181 13.55 -1.26 20.29
N CYS A 182 13.45 -2.20 19.35
CA CYS A 182 14.04 -2.11 18.02
C CYS A 182 13.04 -2.52 16.94
N HIS A 183 13.40 -2.30 15.68
CA HIS A 183 12.64 -2.82 14.54
C HIS A 183 13.31 -4.08 13.96
N CYS A 184 12.57 -5.18 13.91
CA CYS A 184 13.00 -6.42 13.29
C CYS A 184 12.53 -6.48 11.83
N ASP A 185 13.45 -6.39 10.87
CA ASP A 185 13.19 -6.81 9.49
C ASP A 185 13.28 -8.33 9.43
N TYR A 186 12.12 -8.98 9.49
CA TYR A 186 12.02 -10.42 9.65
C TYR A 186 12.70 -11.16 8.48
N LYS A 187 13.33 -12.30 8.78
CA LYS A 187 13.93 -13.15 7.75
C LYS A 187 12.90 -13.52 6.70
N ASN A 188 13.35 -13.68 5.46
CA ASN A 188 12.46 -14.09 4.37
C ASN A 188 11.70 -15.38 4.74
N THR A 189 10.36 -15.31 4.73
CA THR A 189 9.48 -16.46 4.95
C THR A 189 8.44 -16.56 3.84
N LEU A 190 7.98 -17.78 3.57
CA LEU A 190 6.89 -18.09 2.65
C LEU A 190 5.52 -17.53 3.08
N LYS A 191 5.44 -16.80 4.21
CA LYS A 191 4.23 -16.14 4.71
C LYS A 191 4.24 -14.62 4.50
N SER A 192 5.38 -14.08 4.06
CA SER A 192 5.62 -12.65 4.05
C SER A 192 5.00 -11.97 2.83
N ILE A 193 4.14 -11.00 3.11
CA ILE A 193 3.53 -10.12 2.11
C ILE A 193 4.30 -8.80 2.17
N ARG A 194 5.36 -8.68 1.37
CA ARG A 194 6.19 -7.46 1.29
C ARG A 194 6.81 -7.25 -0.08
N SER A 195 6.24 -7.90 -1.08
CA SER A 195 6.78 -7.89 -2.43
C SER A 195 5.83 -7.18 -3.37
N PHE A 196 6.37 -6.45 -4.34
CA PHE A 196 5.63 -5.73 -5.38
C PHE A 196 6.02 -6.29 -6.75
N SER A 197 5.04 -6.50 -7.61
CA SER A 197 5.28 -6.88 -9.00
C SER A 197 5.79 -5.67 -9.79
N LEU A 198 6.91 -5.86 -10.47
CA LEU A 198 7.49 -4.93 -11.45
C LEU A 198 7.05 -5.28 -12.88
N LYS A 199 6.25 -6.34 -13.06
CA LYS A 199 5.77 -6.77 -14.37
C LYS A 199 4.87 -5.70 -15.01
N GLU A 200 5.08 -5.48 -16.30
CA GLU A 200 4.21 -4.67 -17.14
C GLU A 200 2.82 -5.28 -17.28
N VAL A 201 1.80 -4.43 -17.11
CA VAL A 201 0.39 -4.77 -17.31
C VAL A 201 -0.14 -3.87 -18.42
N ASN A 202 -0.33 -4.44 -19.61
CA ASN A 202 -0.67 -3.70 -20.84
C ASN A 202 -2.04 -4.16 -21.38
N SER A 203 -2.82 -3.22 -21.92
CA SER A 203 -4.02 -3.52 -22.68
C SER A 203 -3.68 -4.21 -24.01
N ASN A 204 -4.66 -4.90 -24.61
CA ASN A 204 -4.47 -5.51 -25.93
C ASN A 204 -4.56 -4.45 -27.05
N ILE A 205 -3.47 -3.71 -27.24
CA ILE A 205 -3.37 -2.61 -28.21
C ILE A 205 -3.61 -3.10 -29.64
N ASN A 206 -3.17 -4.32 -29.98
CA ASN A 206 -3.36 -4.92 -31.30
C ASN A 206 -4.84 -5.10 -31.67
N GLU A 207 -5.70 -5.22 -30.66
CA GLU A 207 -7.16 -5.31 -30.81
C GLU A 207 -7.87 -3.99 -30.46
N ASN A 208 -7.11 -2.89 -30.39
CA ASN A 208 -7.59 -1.54 -30.07
C ASN A 208 -8.16 -1.39 -28.65
N TYR A 209 -7.66 -2.17 -27.68
CA TYR A 209 -8.05 -2.04 -26.27
C TYR A 209 -7.20 -1.00 -25.55
N VAL A 210 -7.84 -0.25 -24.64
CA VAL A 210 -7.23 0.77 -23.80
C VAL A 210 -7.65 0.60 -22.35
N ILE A 211 -6.92 1.23 -21.42
CA ILE A 211 -7.22 1.15 -20.00
C ILE A 211 -8.43 2.03 -19.66
N THR A 212 -9.37 1.46 -18.91
CA THR A 212 -10.57 2.13 -18.37
C THR A 212 -10.65 2.05 -16.85
N GLY A 213 -9.79 1.25 -16.22
CA GLY A 213 -9.80 1.01 -14.78
C GLY A 213 -8.49 0.45 -14.24
N ILE A 214 -8.27 0.63 -12.94
CA ILE A 214 -7.09 0.17 -12.22
C ILE A 214 -7.46 -0.24 -10.79
N ARG A 215 -6.75 -1.23 -10.24
CA ARG A 215 -6.79 -1.59 -8.81
C ARG A 215 -5.54 -2.32 -8.36
N PHE A 216 -5.32 -2.36 -7.05
CA PHE A 216 -4.36 -3.27 -6.45
C PHE A 216 -4.95 -4.65 -6.21
N ARG A 217 -4.13 -5.69 -6.35
CA ARG A 217 -4.43 -7.06 -5.92
C ARG A 217 -3.25 -7.64 -5.18
N ILE A 218 -3.53 -8.42 -4.14
CA ILE A 218 -2.51 -9.23 -3.46
C ILE A 218 -2.71 -10.67 -3.91
N VAL A 219 -1.81 -11.16 -4.75
CA VAL A 219 -1.87 -12.51 -5.31
C VAL A 219 -0.54 -13.19 -5.06
N ASN A 220 -0.58 -14.42 -4.54
CA ASN A 220 0.63 -15.15 -4.13
C ASN A 220 1.58 -14.30 -3.26
N GLN A 221 1.01 -13.50 -2.35
CA GLN A 221 1.75 -12.64 -1.40
C GLN A 221 2.52 -11.48 -2.05
N VAL A 222 2.23 -11.18 -3.31
CA VAL A 222 2.79 -10.06 -4.06
C VAL A 222 1.69 -9.04 -4.33
N VAL A 223 2.00 -7.77 -4.13
CA VAL A 223 1.15 -6.64 -4.52
C VAL A 223 1.32 -6.41 -6.02
N CYS A 224 0.22 -6.52 -6.76
CA CYS A 224 0.16 -6.38 -8.20
C CYS A 224 -0.80 -5.26 -8.59
N LEU A 225 -0.48 -4.56 -9.68
CA LEU A 225 -1.44 -3.76 -10.42
C LEU A 225 -2.32 -4.68 -11.26
N GLN A 226 -3.61 -4.36 -11.36
CA GLN A 226 -4.55 -5.00 -12.28
C GLN A 226 -5.31 -3.91 -13.02
N ILE A 227 -5.48 -4.07 -14.33
CA ILE A 227 -6.19 -3.10 -15.18
C ILE A 227 -7.53 -3.64 -15.66
N GLN A 228 -8.47 -2.74 -15.87
CA GLN A 228 -9.65 -2.95 -16.68
C GLN A 228 -9.39 -2.36 -18.06
N GLN A 229 -9.79 -3.08 -19.10
CA GLN A 229 -9.66 -2.62 -20.48
C GLN A 229 -11.00 -2.67 -21.21
N GLY A 230 -11.14 -1.79 -22.21
CA GLY A 230 -12.26 -1.77 -23.14
C GLY A 230 -11.78 -1.41 -24.55
N LYS A 231 -12.51 -1.89 -25.57
CA LYS A 231 -12.19 -1.67 -26.97
C LYS A 231 -12.59 -0.26 -27.38
N LEU A 232 -11.65 0.49 -27.93
CA LEU A 232 -11.87 1.81 -28.49
C LEU A 232 -12.51 1.68 -29.88
N ILE A 233 -13.63 2.35 -30.11
CA ILE A 233 -14.34 2.42 -31.39
C ILE A 233 -14.71 3.88 -31.63
N ASN A 234 -14.17 4.48 -32.70
CA ASN A 234 -14.42 5.88 -33.04
C ASN A 234 -14.29 6.81 -31.83
N THR A 235 -13.22 6.62 -31.04
CA THR A 235 -12.86 7.41 -29.84
C THR A 235 -13.67 7.13 -28.56
N ILE A 236 -14.68 6.28 -28.62
CA ILE A 236 -15.54 5.89 -27.49
C ILE A 236 -15.24 4.44 -27.11
N ILE A 237 -15.38 4.07 -25.85
CA ILE A 237 -15.25 2.67 -25.43
C ILE A 237 -16.56 1.94 -25.68
N ASP A 238 -16.50 0.76 -26.31
CA ASP A 238 -17.66 -0.15 -26.37
C ASP A 238 -17.89 -0.78 -24.98
N PRO A 239 -18.99 -0.45 -24.28
CA PRO A 239 -19.25 -0.95 -22.93
C PRO A 239 -19.36 -2.48 -22.86
N LYS A 240 -19.70 -3.15 -23.98
CA LYS A 240 -19.83 -4.62 -24.03
C LYS A 240 -18.48 -5.34 -24.00
N THR A 241 -17.40 -4.63 -24.29
CA THR A 241 -16.05 -5.20 -24.35
C THR A 241 -15.27 -5.04 -23.05
N VAL A 242 -15.82 -4.29 -22.08
CA VAL A 242 -15.13 -3.92 -20.85
C VAL A 242 -14.97 -5.12 -19.93
N HIS A 243 -13.73 -5.41 -19.56
CA HIS A 243 -13.41 -6.49 -18.63
C HIS A 243 -12.09 -6.23 -17.89
N TRP A 244 -11.97 -6.81 -16.69
CA TRP A 244 -10.72 -6.84 -15.94
C TRP A 244 -9.80 -7.91 -16.53
N GLN A 245 -8.54 -7.55 -16.82
CA GLN A 245 -7.55 -8.54 -17.23
C GLN A 245 -7.21 -9.48 -16.06
N PRO A 246 -6.94 -10.76 -16.29
CA PRO A 246 -6.43 -11.65 -15.25
C PRO A 246 -5.08 -11.14 -14.71
N VAL A 247 -4.83 -11.35 -13.42
CA VAL A 247 -3.51 -11.05 -12.83
C VAL A 247 -2.59 -12.22 -13.13
N ASP A 248 -1.52 -11.96 -13.86
CA ASP A 248 -0.48 -12.96 -14.06
C ASP A 248 0.16 -13.32 -12.72
N LEU A 249 0.17 -14.61 -12.39
CA LEU A 249 0.69 -15.10 -11.12
C LEU A 249 2.19 -14.82 -11.03
N PRO A 250 2.64 -13.94 -10.12
CA PRO A 250 4.06 -13.67 -9.97
C PRO A 250 4.74 -14.92 -9.41
N LYS A 251 5.79 -15.35 -10.10
CA LYS A 251 6.70 -16.40 -9.61
C LYS A 251 7.70 -15.72 -8.68
N LEU A 252 7.71 -16.11 -7.40
CA LEU A 252 8.58 -15.56 -6.35
C LEU A 252 10.05 -15.99 -6.50
N GLU A 253 10.32 -17.08 -7.22
CA GLU A 253 11.67 -17.64 -7.41
C GLU A 253 12.33 -17.03 -8.65
N ASN A 254 13.52 -16.45 -8.48
CA ASN A 254 14.44 -15.98 -9.54
C ASN A 254 13.81 -15.07 -10.60
N ASN A 255 12.99 -14.12 -10.19
CA ASN A 255 12.30 -13.24 -11.12
C ASN A 255 12.71 -11.77 -10.92
N ASN A 256 13.40 -11.20 -11.91
CA ASN A 256 13.71 -9.76 -11.97
C ASN A 256 12.44 -8.87 -12.00
N ASN A 257 11.25 -9.46 -12.16
CA ASN A 257 9.97 -8.76 -12.18
C ASN A 257 9.27 -8.67 -10.82
N VAL A 258 9.94 -9.00 -9.71
CA VAL A 258 9.38 -8.81 -8.36
C VAL A 258 10.44 -8.15 -7.49
N VAL A 259 10.09 -7.07 -6.81
CA VAL A 259 10.93 -6.49 -5.76
C VAL A 259 10.40 -6.87 -4.40
N ARG A 260 11.30 -7.28 -3.51
CA ARG A 260 10.99 -7.55 -2.11
C ARG A 260 11.49 -6.39 -1.27
N LEU A 261 10.58 -5.77 -0.52
CA LEU A 261 10.94 -4.69 0.39
C LEU A 261 11.76 -5.23 1.58
N ASN A 262 12.65 -4.39 2.08
CA ASN A 262 13.47 -4.60 3.28
C ASN A 262 13.52 -3.29 4.09
N TYR A 263 14.20 -3.28 5.23
CA TYR A 263 14.26 -2.09 6.08
C TYR A 263 14.74 -0.83 5.34
N THR A 264 15.73 -0.93 4.46
CA THR A 264 16.30 0.23 3.78
C THR A 264 15.58 0.59 2.47
N LYS A 265 14.93 -0.38 1.83
CA LYS A 265 14.22 -0.27 0.54
C LYS A 265 12.73 -0.51 0.74
N ARG A 266 12.03 0.54 1.18
CA ARG A 266 10.60 0.51 1.54
C ARG A 266 9.83 1.77 1.18
N SER A 267 10.38 2.54 0.24
CA SER A 267 9.82 3.83 -0.16
C SER A 267 8.97 3.67 -1.43
N LEU A 268 7.90 4.46 -1.53
CA LEU A 268 7.01 4.56 -2.68
C LEU A 268 6.82 6.04 -3.03
N ASN A 269 7.07 6.39 -4.29
CA ASN A 269 6.78 7.72 -4.81
C ASN A 269 5.27 7.89 -5.02
N LEU A 270 4.73 9.05 -4.64
CA LEU A 270 3.32 9.39 -4.76
C LEU A 270 3.14 10.36 -5.92
N ASP A 271 2.75 9.82 -7.07
CA ASP A 271 2.81 10.53 -8.35
C ASP A 271 1.54 10.37 -9.16
N ASP A 272 1.31 11.40 -9.98
CA ASP A 272 0.38 11.41 -11.09
C ASP A 272 1.19 11.39 -12.37
N VAL A 273 1.04 10.33 -13.15
CA VAL A 273 1.75 10.13 -14.40
C VAL A 273 0.75 10.25 -15.54
N GLU A 274 0.86 11.35 -16.25
CA GLU A 274 0.08 11.64 -17.46
C GLU A 274 0.87 11.27 -18.71
N VAL A 275 0.16 10.74 -19.71
CA VAL A 275 0.72 10.54 -21.05
C VAL A 275 0.64 11.85 -21.84
N SER A 276 1.24 11.91 -23.03
CA SER A 276 1.15 13.12 -23.86
C SER A 276 -0.31 13.46 -24.23
N ARG A 277 -0.60 14.72 -24.53
CA ARG A 277 -1.97 15.23 -24.80
C ARG A 277 -2.76 14.48 -25.88
N CYS A 278 -2.07 13.90 -26.86
CA CYS A 278 -2.71 13.12 -27.94
C CYS A 278 -2.65 11.61 -27.70
N SER A 279 -2.20 11.19 -26.52
CA SER A 279 -2.06 9.79 -26.15
C SER A 279 -3.14 9.34 -25.18
N ILE A 280 -3.35 8.04 -25.15
CA ILE A 280 -4.22 7.36 -24.21
C ILE A 280 -3.45 6.27 -23.49
N VAL A 281 -3.80 6.04 -22.24
CA VAL A 281 -3.10 5.08 -21.40
C VAL A 281 -3.41 3.64 -21.84
N THR A 282 -2.35 2.86 -21.98
CA THR A 282 -2.39 1.46 -22.43
C THR A 282 -1.62 0.51 -21.53
N GLY A 283 -0.83 1.00 -20.59
CA GLY A 283 -0.07 0.11 -19.70
C GLY A 283 0.39 0.78 -18.43
N VAL A 284 0.68 -0.05 -17.42
CA VAL A 284 1.19 0.37 -16.11
C VAL A 284 2.21 -0.63 -15.59
N LYS A 285 3.19 -0.14 -14.82
CA LYS A 285 4.10 -0.98 -14.03
C LYS A 285 4.64 -0.22 -12.83
N PHE A 286 5.22 -0.96 -11.89
CA PHE A 286 6.20 -0.39 -10.96
C PHE A 286 7.61 -0.60 -11.50
N GLN A 287 8.50 0.34 -11.19
CA GLN A 287 9.94 0.19 -11.33
C GLN A 287 10.63 0.68 -10.06
N MET A 288 11.75 0.05 -9.70
CA MET A 288 12.65 0.58 -8.68
C MET A 288 13.55 1.63 -9.31
N ILE A 289 13.45 2.87 -8.84
CA ILE A 289 14.30 4.00 -9.24
C ILE A 289 14.84 4.60 -7.95
N ASP A 290 16.17 4.63 -7.80
CA ASP A 290 16.86 5.15 -6.60
C ASP A 290 16.29 4.60 -5.28
N ASP A 291 16.11 3.28 -5.22
CA ASP A 291 15.54 2.56 -4.07
C ASP A 291 14.10 2.95 -3.67
N ARG A 292 13.37 3.62 -4.57
CA ARG A 292 11.93 3.90 -4.43
C ARG A 292 11.11 3.17 -5.49
N LEU A 293 10.01 2.55 -5.06
CA LEU A 293 8.96 2.10 -5.96
C LEU A 293 8.37 3.33 -6.67
N THR A 294 8.36 3.29 -8.00
CA THR A 294 7.89 4.39 -8.84
C THR A 294 6.87 3.86 -9.85
N LEU A 295 5.71 4.52 -9.93
CA LEU A 295 4.71 4.22 -10.95
C LEU A 295 5.22 4.65 -12.32
N MET A 296 5.06 3.77 -13.31
CA MET A 296 5.22 4.12 -14.71
C MET A 296 3.93 3.81 -15.47
N VAL A 297 3.64 4.64 -16.45
CA VAL A 297 2.43 4.55 -17.28
C VAL A 297 2.85 4.59 -18.73
N SER A 298 2.35 3.67 -19.56
CA SER A 298 2.56 3.73 -21.00
C SER A 298 1.37 4.34 -21.70
N GLY A 299 1.65 5.16 -22.71
CA GLY A 299 0.65 5.76 -23.59
C GLY A 299 0.91 5.45 -25.05
N VAL A 300 -0.15 5.47 -25.84
CA VAL A 300 -0.07 5.40 -27.31
C VAL A 300 -0.84 6.56 -27.92
N GLU A 301 -0.29 7.15 -28.97
CA GLU A 301 -0.95 8.24 -29.70
C GLU A 301 -2.21 7.74 -30.39
N LYS A 302 -3.27 8.53 -30.25
CA LYS A 302 -4.56 8.30 -30.88
C LYS A 302 -4.57 8.87 -32.28
N PHE A 303 -4.96 8.06 -33.28
CA PHE A 303 -5.22 8.54 -34.63
C PHE A 303 -6.65 9.06 -34.77
N GLU A 304 -6.89 9.98 -35.71
CA GLU A 304 -8.22 10.61 -35.93
C GLU A 304 -9.33 9.59 -36.21
N ASN A 305 -8.98 8.46 -36.83
CA ASN A 305 -9.91 7.34 -37.10
C ASN A 305 -10.21 6.46 -35.86
N GLY A 306 -9.67 6.80 -34.69
CA GLY A 306 -9.83 6.02 -33.46
C GLY A 306 -9.01 4.73 -33.40
N SER A 307 -8.08 4.51 -34.33
CA SER A 307 -7.11 3.41 -34.27
C SER A 307 -5.88 3.75 -33.45
N ILE A 308 -5.19 2.72 -32.97
CA ILE A 308 -3.96 2.80 -32.18
C ILE A 308 -2.87 2.04 -32.94
N ASN A 309 -1.98 2.76 -33.63
CA ASN A 309 -0.95 2.17 -34.51
C ASN A 309 0.50 2.54 -34.13
N SER A 310 0.72 3.22 -32.99
CA SER A 310 2.06 3.59 -32.53
C SER A 310 2.56 2.69 -31.40
N SER A 311 3.89 2.61 -31.27
CA SER A 311 4.53 1.89 -30.18
C SER A 311 4.28 2.59 -28.84
N PRO A 312 4.04 1.85 -27.75
CA PRO A 312 3.87 2.45 -26.42
C PRO A 312 5.10 3.23 -25.97
N ILE A 313 4.89 4.42 -25.45
CA ILE A 313 5.91 5.24 -24.79
C ILE A 313 5.67 5.17 -23.29
N TRP A 314 6.72 4.87 -22.52
CA TRP A 314 6.66 4.84 -21.05
C TRP A 314 6.97 6.20 -20.45
N TYR A 315 6.09 6.65 -19.56
CA TYR A 315 6.15 7.89 -18.81
C TYR A 315 6.31 7.57 -17.32
N PHE A 316 6.97 8.47 -16.62
CA PHE A 316 7.05 8.51 -15.16
C PHE A 316 7.28 9.95 -14.73
N ALA A 317 6.99 10.25 -13.47
CA ALA A 317 7.26 11.54 -12.86
C ALA A 317 8.77 11.86 -12.86
N LYS A 318 9.21 12.71 -13.80
CA LYS A 318 10.59 13.25 -13.82
C LYS A 318 10.72 14.39 -12.82
N SER A 319 10.67 14.08 -11.53
CA SER A 319 11.05 15.03 -10.47
C SER A 319 12.52 14.83 -10.10
N ASN A 320 13.22 15.88 -9.65
CA ASN A 320 14.49 15.71 -8.94
C ASN A 320 14.23 14.85 -7.69
N VAL A 321 14.70 13.60 -7.72
CA VAL A 321 14.46 12.60 -6.66
C VAL A 321 14.92 13.10 -5.28
N GLU A 322 15.90 14.01 -5.28
CA GLU A 322 16.50 14.65 -4.10
C GLU A 322 15.60 15.69 -3.41
N THR A 323 14.64 16.30 -4.12
CA THR A 323 13.82 17.40 -3.56
C THR A 323 12.48 16.94 -2.97
N ARG A 324 12.15 15.65 -3.06
CA ARG A 324 10.88 15.14 -2.54
C ARG A 324 10.87 15.08 -1.02
N GLU A 325 9.74 15.46 -0.43
CA GLU A 325 9.50 15.39 1.01
C GLU A 325 8.93 14.02 1.41
N GLU A 326 9.40 13.48 2.53
CA GLU A 326 8.83 12.27 3.12
C GLU A 326 7.54 12.61 3.87
N ILE A 327 6.44 11.95 3.54
CA ILE A 327 5.25 12.00 4.40
C ILE A 327 5.56 11.20 5.67
N ASN A 328 5.79 11.92 6.76
CA ASN A 328 6.03 11.30 8.06
C ASN A 328 4.74 10.65 8.59
N ILE A 329 4.79 9.33 8.72
CA ILE A 329 3.74 8.49 9.30
C ILE A 329 4.24 7.67 10.51
N ASN A 330 5.40 8.04 11.06
CA ASN A 330 5.97 7.36 12.22
C ASN A 330 5.08 7.56 13.44
N ASP A 331 5.03 6.54 14.29
CA ASP A 331 4.26 6.55 15.54
C ASP A 331 2.75 6.79 15.38
N LEU A 332 2.18 6.38 14.23
CA LEU A 332 0.73 6.51 13.97
C LEU A 332 -0.03 5.19 14.13
N ASN A 333 -1.35 5.30 14.31
CA ASN A 333 -2.23 4.15 14.52
C ASN A 333 -2.55 3.40 13.23
N VAL A 334 -3.19 2.23 13.38
CA VAL A 334 -3.82 1.52 12.25
C VAL A 334 -4.95 2.34 11.64
N PRO A 335 -5.08 2.38 10.30
CA PRO A 335 -6.01 3.26 9.59
C PRO A 335 -7.46 2.74 9.53
N THR A 336 -7.74 1.63 10.21
CA THR A 336 -9.08 1.02 10.29
C THR A 336 -9.75 1.25 11.64
N SER A 337 -9.13 2.02 12.54
CA SER A 337 -9.62 2.31 13.89
C SER A 337 -10.78 3.32 13.90
N SER A 338 -10.88 4.16 12.87
CA SER A 338 -11.85 5.24 12.76
C SER A 338 -12.75 5.08 11.55
N SER A 339 -14.03 5.44 11.69
CA SER A 339 -15.00 5.47 10.58
C SER A 339 -15.07 6.84 9.89
N LYS A 340 -14.22 7.81 10.28
CA LYS A 340 -14.17 9.12 9.62
C LYS A 340 -13.58 8.99 8.21
N LYS A 341 -13.83 9.98 7.38
CA LYS A 341 -13.27 10.05 6.02
C LYS A 341 -11.80 10.44 6.09
N ASN A 342 -11.00 9.84 5.22
CA ASN A 342 -9.60 10.18 5.02
C ASN A 342 -9.48 11.45 4.17
N GLU A 343 -8.42 12.21 4.43
CA GLU A 343 -8.01 13.36 3.65
C GLU A 343 -6.81 12.98 2.77
N ILE A 344 -6.75 13.53 1.56
CA ILE A 344 -5.57 13.41 0.70
C ILE A 344 -4.65 14.55 1.08
N LEU A 345 -3.48 14.20 1.60
CA LEU A 345 -2.45 15.16 1.99
C LEU A 345 -1.25 15.15 1.03
N SER A 346 -1.08 14.08 0.25
CA SER A 346 -0.01 13.98 -0.75
C SER A 346 -0.33 14.84 -1.97
N GLN A 347 0.62 15.69 -2.37
CA GLN A 347 0.65 16.30 -3.70
C GLN A 347 1.50 15.44 -4.66
N PRO A 348 1.09 15.28 -5.92
CA PRO A 348 1.87 14.54 -6.92
C PRO A 348 3.26 15.15 -7.12
N ASN A 349 4.28 14.32 -7.35
CA ASN A 349 5.68 14.71 -7.60
C ASN A 349 6.44 15.32 -6.42
N ASP A 350 5.75 15.83 -5.40
CA ASP A 350 6.37 16.49 -4.24
C ASP A 350 6.70 15.49 -3.13
N TYR A 351 5.95 14.39 -3.05
CA TYR A 351 6.00 13.49 -1.89
C TYR A 351 6.42 12.06 -2.23
N PHE A 352 7.02 11.42 -1.24
CA PHE A 352 7.14 9.97 -1.16
C PHE A 352 6.73 9.49 0.24
N ILE A 353 6.49 8.21 0.38
CA ILE A 353 6.13 7.59 1.66
C ILE A 353 6.96 6.35 1.91
N LYS A 354 7.33 6.10 3.17
CA LYS A 354 7.97 4.86 3.59
C LYS A 354 6.95 3.96 4.28
N PHE A 355 6.94 2.68 3.92
CA PHE A 355 6.27 1.68 4.75
C PHE A 355 7.02 1.59 6.09
N THR A 356 6.31 1.72 7.20
CA THR A 356 6.88 1.70 8.55
C THR A 356 5.92 1.00 9.49
N THR A 357 6.29 0.83 10.75
CA THR A 357 5.40 0.25 11.75
C THR A 357 4.45 1.30 12.31
N THR A 358 3.35 0.83 12.86
CA THR A 358 2.49 1.60 13.76
C THR A 358 3.23 2.03 15.03
N SER A 359 2.56 2.85 15.85
CA SER A 359 3.06 3.31 17.13
C SER A 359 3.45 2.17 18.08
N TRP A 360 4.54 2.40 18.81
CA TRP A 360 4.94 1.56 19.95
C TRP A 360 3.94 1.64 21.10
N ILE A 361 3.28 2.79 21.27
CA ILE A 361 2.37 3.06 22.39
C ILE A 361 1.03 2.37 22.19
N THR A 362 0.49 2.41 20.97
CA THR A 362 -0.89 1.96 20.71
C THR A 362 -0.99 0.61 20.02
N ASP A 363 0.08 0.14 19.38
CA ASP A 363 0.09 -1.13 18.63
C ASP A 363 1.43 -1.87 18.71
N GLU A 364 2.29 -1.50 19.68
CA GLU A 364 3.58 -2.14 19.93
C GLU A 364 4.46 -2.29 18.68
N ALA A 365 4.31 -1.37 17.72
CA ALA A 365 4.95 -1.41 16.42
C ALA A 365 4.73 -2.73 15.65
N GLN A 366 3.59 -3.41 15.83
CA GLN A 366 3.35 -4.76 15.29
C GLN A 366 2.78 -4.77 13.87
N THR A 367 2.20 -3.65 13.41
CA THR A 367 1.52 -3.55 12.12
C THR A 367 2.27 -2.63 11.17
N VAL A 368 2.38 -3.01 9.89
CA VAL A 368 2.98 -2.15 8.85
C VAL A 368 1.94 -1.26 8.20
N VAL A 369 2.24 0.03 8.12
CA VAL A 369 1.45 1.09 7.47
C VAL A 369 2.31 1.84 6.43
N PRO A 370 1.71 2.48 5.40
CA PRO A 370 0.28 2.56 5.10
C PRO A 370 -0.30 1.21 4.62
N PHE A 371 -1.62 1.08 4.72
CA PHE A 371 -2.35 -0.04 4.10
C PHE A 371 -2.53 0.17 2.59
N ILE A 372 -2.88 -0.88 1.87
CA ILE A 372 -3.12 -0.84 0.42
C ILE A 372 -4.63 -0.81 0.17
N ASP A 373 -5.16 0.23 -0.45
CA ASP A 373 -6.57 0.28 -0.85
C ASP A 373 -6.80 -0.68 -2.03
N LEU A 374 -7.65 -1.69 -1.82
CA LEU A 374 -7.93 -2.74 -2.82
C LEU A 374 -9.17 -2.42 -3.66
N GLN A 375 -9.83 -1.29 -3.40
CA GLN A 375 -11.00 -0.89 -4.16
C GLN A 375 -10.66 -0.63 -5.62
N GLU A 376 -11.63 -0.88 -6.49
CA GLU A 376 -11.49 -0.61 -7.90
C GLU A 376 -11.78 0.84 -8.25
N VAL A 377 -10.97 1.38 -9.16
CA VAL A 377 -11.17 2.69 -9.74
C VAL A 377 -11.36 2.48 -11.23
N ALA A 378 -12.52 2.84 -11.74
CA ALA A 378 -12.85 2.73 -13.16
C ALA A 378 -13.70 3.92 -13.58
N THR A 379 -13.61 4.29 -14.85
CA THR A 379 -14.48 5.29 -15.47
C THR A 379 -15.91 4.77 -15.61
N ASP A 380 -16.91 5.58 -15.28
CA ASP A 380 -18.32 5.29 -15.51
C ASP A 380 -19.02 6.53 -16.12
N PRO A 381 -19.46 6.51 -17.39
CA PRO A 381 -19.37 5.38 -18.32
C PRO A 381 -17.92 5.07 -18.71
N PRO A 382 -17.63 3.84 -19.20
CA PRO A 382 -16.29 3.45 -19.64
C PRO A 382 -15.71 4.45 -20.64
N SER A 383 -14.53 4.98 -20.32
CA SER A 383 -13.88 6.04 -21.09
C SER A 383 -12.36 5.82 -21.10
N PRO A 384 -11.64 6.25 -22.15
CA PRO A 384 -10.18 6.21 -22.12
C PRO A 384 -9.64 7.23 -21.11
N VAL A 385 -8.47 6.95 -20.55
CA VAL A 385 -7.83 7.79 -19.52
C VAL A 385 -6.52 8.38 -20.02
N GLY A 386 -6.19 9.59 -19.56
CA GLY A 386 -4.99 10.34 -19.90
C GLY A 386 -3.84 10.14 -18.91
N GLY A 387 -4.08 9.48 -17.78
CA GLY A 387 -3.04 9.18 -16.81
C GLY A 387 -3.51 8.29 -15.67
N VAL A 388 -2.56 7.92 -14.82
CA VAL A 388 -2.76 7.11 -13.63
C VAL A 388 -1.93 7.70 -12.51
N GLY A 389 -2.46 7.69 -11.29
CA GLY A 389 -1.71 8.13 -10.12
C GLY A 389 -1.81 7.20 -8.94
N ILE A 390 -0.83 7.28 -8.03
CA ILE A 390 -0.89 6.69 -6.70
C ILE A 390 -0.81 7.81 -5.68
N TYR A 391 -1.74 7.83 -4.74
CA TYR A 391 -1.81 8.85 -3.70
C TYR A 391 -1.93 8.24 -2.32
N HIS A 392 -1.61 9.03 -1.29
CA HIS A 392 -1.80 8.68 0.10
C HIS A 392 -2.99 9.44 0.69
N LYS A 393 -3.84 8.72 1.40
CA LYS A 393 -4.96 9.29 2.17
C LYS A 393 -4.92 8.79 3.59
N ARG A 394 -5.15 9.66 4.57
CA ARG A 394 -5.16 9.28 5.99
C ARG A 394 -6.08 10.16 6.82
N GLN A 395 -6.29 9.75 8.06
CA GLN A 395 -6.65 10.69 9.12
C GLN A 395 -5.39 11.13 9.85
N LYS A 396 -5.46 12.26 10.55
CA LYS A 396 -4.31 12.83 11.28
C LYS A 396 -3.64 11.85 12.26
N SER A 397 -4.40 10.91 12.82
CA SER A 397 -3.94 9.98 13.86
C SER A 397 -3.53 8.59 13.36
N ASP A 398 -3.59 8.32 12.06
CA ASP A 398 -3.31 6.98 11.51
C ASP A 398 -2.34 7.01 10.30
N GLY A 399 -1.76 5.84 10.02
CA GLY A 399 -0.79 5.67 8.93
C GLY A 399 -1.41 5.71 7.52
N GLY A 400 -2.73 5.73 7.40
CA GLY A 400 -3.47 5.84 6.13
C GLY A 400 -3.36 4.67 5.16
N PHE A 401 -3.76 4.97 3.93
CA PHE A 401 -3.80 4.06 2.79
C PHE A 401 -3.07 4.65 1.58
N ILE A 402 -2.40 3.80 0.82
CA ILE A 402 -2.03 4.08 -0.57
C ILE A 402 -3.16 3.60 -1.49
N ALA A 403 -3.56 4.44 -2.44
CA ALA A 403 -4.67 4.15 -3.33
C ALA A 403 -4.35 4.58 -4.77
N PRO A 404 -4.85 3.84 -5.78
CA PRO A 404 -4.73 4.26 -7.16
C PRO A 404 -5.81 5.30 -7.51
N LYS A 405 -5.55 6.14 -8.51
CA LYS A 405 -6.54 6.99 -9.17
C LYS A 405 -6.29 7.03 -10.68
N LEU A 406 -7.30 7.42 -11.44
CA LEU A 406 -7.20 7.66 -12.88
C LEU A 406 -7.32 9.14 -13.16
N LEU A 407 -6.70 9.58 -14.26
CA LEU A 407 -6.75 10.96 -14.72
C LEU A 407 -7.49 11.01 -16.07
N SER A 408 -8.44 11.94 -16.20
CA SER A 408 -9.15 12.14 -17.47
C SER A 408 -8.19 12.59 -18.56
N ILE A 409 -8.57 12.41 -19.83
CA ILE A 409 -7.81 12.97 -20.96
C ILE A 409 -7.84 14.50 -20.88
N ASP A 410 -6.68 15.13 -21.06
CA ASP A 410 -6.55 16.58 -21.26
C ASP A 410 -6.94 16.93 -22.69
N TYR A 411 -8.20 17.35 -22.90
CA TYR A 411 -8.66 17.85 -24.19
C TYR A 411 -8.25 19.33 -24.32
N PRO A 412 -7.61 19.75 -25.44
CA PRO A 412 -7.34 21.16 -25.66
C PRO A 412 -8.62 21.99 -25.58
N SER A 413 -8.57 23.13 -24.90
CA SER A 413 -9.68 24.07 -24.64
C SER A 413 -10.24 24.77 -25.89
N HIS A 414 -9.96 24.24 -27.08
CA HIS A 414 -10.40 24.76 -28.37
C HIS A 414 -11.02 23.62 -29.20
N LEU A 415 -12.21 23.19 -28.78
CA LEU A 415 -13.17 22.45 -29.60
C LEU A 415 -14.50 23.22 -29.59
#